data_AF-A0A2J6PWD8-F1
#
_entry.id   AF-A0A2J6PWD8-F1
#
_cell.length_a   1.000
_cell.length_b   1.000
_cell.length_c   1.000
_cell.angle_alpha   90.00
_cell.angle_beta   90.00
_cell.angle_gamma   90.00
#
_symmetry.space_group_name_H-M   'P 1'
#
loop_
_entity.id
_entity.type
_entity.pdbx_description
1 polymer ?
#
loop_
_entity_poly.entity_id
_entity_poly.type
_entity_poly.pdbx_seq_one_letter_code
_entity_poly.pdbx_strand_id
1 'polypeptide(L)'
;MLKLAIQPPPHANPGVPLYPPLAARLSSETSIFTQLSQTWAVATLIDYGSGEILHDQLGGKVADSAHPLPESGIGTNDSSRERDRAYFYFPDLVIGEPGRYRIRVSLMQMERSPDGSTEDVVRVLETADSRGIKVDHGAISRSRPNSRERAFLRVLQEDGQDVPSHRSP
;
A
#
# COMPACT_ATOMS: atom_id res chain seq x y z
N MET A 1 -10.40 -8.64 -2.72
CA MET A 1 -10.27 -7.32 -3.37
C MET A 1 -9.24 -6.45 -2.69
N LEU A 2 -8.23 -6.03 -3.44
CA LEU A 2 -7.19 -5.10 -3.01
C LEU A 2 -7.64 -3.63 -3.24
N LYS A 3 -7.49 -2.78 -2.24
CA LYS A 3 -7.74 -1.33 -2.34
C LYS A 3 -6.71 -0.53 -1.57
N LEU A 4 -6.43 0.70 -1.99
CA LEU A 4 -5.62 1.63 -1.20
C LEU A 4 -6.46 2.20 -0.04
N ALA A 5 -5.95 2.05 1.17
CA ALA A 5 -6.53 2.59 2.41
C ALA A 5 -6.03 4.01 2.70
N ILE A 6 -4.75 4.27 2.40
CA ILE A 6 -4.14 5.60 2.49
C ILE A 6 -3.51 5.94 1.14
N GLN A 7 -3.87 7.11 0.61
CA GLN A 7 -3.32 7.60 -0.65
C GLN A 7 -2.06 8.42 -0.41
N PRO A 8 -1.06 8.34 -1.32
CA PRO A 8 0.11 9.19 -1.26
C PRO A 8 -0.30 10.66 -1.52
N PRO A 9 0.54 11.63 -1.14
CA PRO A 9 0.25 13.03 -1.42
C PRO A 9 0.20 13.29 -2.94
N PRO A 10 -0.63 14.25 -3.40
CA PRO A 10 -0.66 14.63 -4.82
C PRO A 10 0.60 15.40 -5.25
N HIS A 11 1.36 15.94 -4.29
CA HIS A 11 2.61 16.66 -4.49
C HIS A 11 3.67 16.13 -3.53
N ALA A 12 4.88 15.87 -4.01
CA ALA A 12 6.00 15.39 -3.21
C ALA A 12 7.31 16.04 -3.65
N ASN A 13 8.29 16.06 -2.76
CA ASN A 13 9.64 16.49 -3.12
C ASN A 13 10.49 15.29 -3.52
N PRO A 14 11.34 15.43 -4.55
CA PRO A 14 12.34 14.42 -4.88
C PRO A 14 13.19 14.04 -3.65
N GLY A 15 13.41 12.75 -3.43
CA GLY A 15 14.26 12.24 -2.34
C GLY A 15 13.66 12.33 -0.93
N VAL A 16 12.43 12.81 -0.77
CA VAL A 16 11.76 12.93 0.53
C VAL A 16 10.68 11.84 0.67
N PRO A 17 10.57 11.17 1.83
CA PRO A 17 9.52 10.18 2.07
C PRO A 17 8.12 10.76 1.87
N LEU A 18 7.26 9.98 1.23
CA LEU A 18 5.88 10.35 0.96
C LEU A 18 5.09 10.44 2.27
N TYR A 19 4.44 11.58 2.48
CA TYR A 19 3.49 11.74 3.58
C TYR A 19 2.19 12.39 3.09
N PRO A 20 1.01 11.77 3.33
CA PRO A 20 0.77 10.54 4.09
C PRO A 20 1.45 9.29 3.50
N PRO A 21 1.79 8.29 4.33
CA PRO A 21 2.39 7.05 3.84
C PRO A 21 1.37 6.26 3.02
N LEU A 22 1.85 5.31 2.20
CA LEU A 22 0.97 4.45 1.42
C LEU A 22 0.56 3.23 2.26
N ALA A 23 -0.73 2.92 2.24
CA ALA A 23 -1.24 1.68 2.81
C ALA A 23 -2.32 1.08 1.91
N ALA A 24 -2.31 -0.23 1.79
CA ALA A 24 -3.36 -1.00 1.11
C ALA A 24 -4.09 -1.89 2.11
N ARG A 25 -5.33 -2.24 1.75
CA ARG A 25 -6.18 -3.17 2.47
C ARG A 25 -6.68 -4.26 1.53
N LEU A 26 -6.82 -5.46 2.08
CA LEU A 26 -7.36 -6.62 1.41
C LEU A 26 -8.70 -6.98 2.06
N SER A 27 -9.77 -6.87 1.28
CA SER A 27 -11.11 -7.24 1.72
C SER A 27 -11.51 -8.58 1.11
N SER A 28 -12.21 -9.42 1.88
CA SER A 28 -12.76 -10.71 1.42
C SER A 28 -14.05 -11.04 2.16
N GLU A 29 -14.96 -11.74 1.49
CA GLU A 29 -16.16 -12.30 2.11
C GLU A 29 -15.81 -13.46 3.05
N THR A 30 -14.84 -14.29 2.66
CA THR A 30 -14.39 -15.45 3.42
C THR A 30 -13.19 -15.12 4.32
N SER A 31 -12.94 -15.99 5.31
CA SER A 31 -11.69 -15.91 6.07
C SER A 31 -10.53 -16.34 5.19
N ILE A 32 -9.50 -15.52 5.13
CA ILE A 32 -8.30 -15.74 4.30
C ILE A 32 -7.04 -15.89 5.16
N PHE A 33 -7.19 -16.03 6.48
CA PHE A 33 -6.09 -15.97 7.45
C PHE A 33 -4.98 -16.99 7.16
N THR A 34 -5.35 -18.20 6.74
CA THR A 34 -4.40 -19.27 6.39
C THR A 34 -3.57 -18.97 5.14
N GLN A 35 -4.07 -18.10 4.26
CA GLN A 35 -3.41 -17.70 3.01
C GLN A 35 -2.52 -16.47 3.19
N LEU A 36 -2.72 -15.69 4.26
CA LEU A 36 -1.98 -14.44 4.48
C LEU A 36 -0.48 -14.65 4.63
N SER A 37 -0.05 -15.79 5.17
CA SER A 37 1.37 -16.15 5.31
C SER A 37 2.10 -16.30 3.97
N GLN A 38 1.36 -16.54 2.89
CA GLN A 38 1.87 -16.68 1.52
C GLN A 38 1.57 -15.44 0.66
N THR A 39 1.05 -14.38 1.28
CA THR A 39 0.55 -13.19 0.59
C THR A 39 1.37 -11.97 0.99
N TRP A 40 1.87 -11.25 0.00
CA TRP A 40 2.57 -9.97 0.19
C TRP A 40 2.14 -8.98 -0.88
N ALA A 41 2.43 -7.71 -0.68
CA ALA A 41 2.17 -6.67 -1.64
C ALA A 41 3.47 -5.99 -2.06
N VAL A 42 3.55 -5.60 -3.34
CA VAL A 42 4.69 -4.86 -3.91
C VAL A 42 4.20 -3.54 -4.47
N ALA A 43 4.77 -2.44 -4.02
CA ALA A 43 4.61 -1.11 -4.58
C ALA A 43 5.59 -0.90 -5.73
N THR A 44 5.08 -0.41 -6.86
CA THR A 44 5.85 -0.10 -8.07
C THR A 44 5.50 1.29 -8.56
N LEU A 45 6.50 2.03 -9.06
CA LEU A 45 6.27 3.36 -9.63
C LEU A 45 5.93 3.23 -11.11
N ILE A 46 4.89 3.95 -11.52
CA ILE A 46 4.39 3.97 -12.89
C ILE A 46 4.49 5.40 -13.40
N ASP A 47 5.11 5.60 -14.56
CA ASP A 47 5.09 6.88 -15.24
C ASP A 47 3.65 7.21 -15.69
N TYR A 48 3.18 8.43 -15.39
CA TYR A 48 1.78 8.78 -15.64
C TYR A 48 1.46 8.91 -17.14
N GLY A 49 2.43 9.30 -17.97
CA GLY A 49 2.23 9.56 -19.39
C GLY A 49 2.32 8.30 -20.25
N SER A 50 3.37 7.52 -20.05
CA SER A 50 3.70 6.31 -20.81
C SER A 50 3.07 5.04 -20.24
N GLY A 51 2.80 5.01 -18.92
CA GLY A 51 2.37 3.80 -18.21
C GLY A 51 3.50 2.80 -17.96
N GLU A 52 4.76 3.17 -18.22
CA GLU A 52 5.93 2.34 -17.99
C GLU A 52 6.19 2.13 -16.48
N ILE A 53 6.67 0.93 -16.12
CA ILE A 53 7.11 0.61 -14.77
C ILE A 53 8.55 1.09 -14.57
N LEU A 54 8.76 1.98 -13.60
CA LEU A 54 10.05 2.57 -13.30
C LEU A 54 10.69 1.83 -12.12
N HIS A 55 11.44 0.77 -12.42
CA HIS A 55 11.97 -0.17 -11.42
C HIS A 55 12.95 0.46 -10.42
N ASP A 56 13.75 1.44 -10.84
CA ASP A 56 14.85 1.99 -10.03
C ASP A 56 14.56 3.39 -9.44
N GLN A 57 13.33 3.87 -9.55
CA GLN A 57 12.95 5.24 -9.15
C GLN A 57 12.06 5.31 -7.90
N LEU A 58 11.71 4.15 -7.33
CA LEU A 58 11.00 4.05 -6.05
C LEU A 58 11.92 3.45 -4.98
N GLY A 59 12.30 4.27 -4.01
CA GLY A 59 13.07 3.85 -2.84
C GLY A 59 12.20 3.59 -1.62
N GLY A 60 12.84 3.16 -0.53
CA GLY A 60 12.18 2.82 0.74
C GLY A 60 11.70 1.36 0.78
N LYS A 61 10.80 1.05 1.71
CA LYS A 61 10.15 -0.26 1.80
C LYS A 61 9.11 -0.40 0.70
N VAL A 62 9.46 -1.09 -0.39
CA VAL A 62 8.59 -1.32 -1.56
C VAL A 62 7.80 -2.63 -1.49
N ALA A 63 8.06 -3.49 -0.52
CA ALA A 63 7.33 -4.74 -0.33
C ALA A 63 6.94 -4.93 1.14
N ASP A 64 5.77 -5.49 1.38
CA ASP A 64 5.30 -5.80 2.72
C ASP A 64 4.46 -7.07 2.76
N SER A 65 4.56 -7.82 3.84
CA SER A 65 3.73 -8.99 4.10
C SER A 65 2.33 -8.57 4.53
N ALA A 66 1.36 -9.47 4.42
CA ALA A 66 0.02 -9.20 4.91
C ALA A 66 -0.03 -9.15 6.44
N HIS A 67 -0.55 -8.05 6.99
CA HIS A 67 -0.84 -7.90 8.42
C HIS A 67 -2.33 -8.19 8.67
N PRO A 68 -2.69 -9.25 9.42
CA PRO A 68 -4.07 -9.60 9.64
C PRO A 68 -4.84 -8.51 10.41
N LEU A 69 -6.06 -8.22 9.99
CA LEU A 69 -6.99 -7.37 10.74
C LEU A 69 -7.97 -8.24 11.55
N PRO A 70 -8.39 -7.80 12.75
CA PRO A 70 -9.36 -8.54 13.56
C PRO A 70 -10.69 -8.75 12.80
N GLU A 71 -11.26 -9.97 12.88
CA GLU A 71 -12.56 -10.28 12.26
C GLU A 71 -13.74 -9.50 12.88
N SER A 72 -13.54 -9.04 14.12
CA SER A 72 -14.42 -8.14 14.87
C SER A 72 -14.11 -6.70 14.45
N GLY A 73 -14.56 -6.31 13.26
CA GLY A 73 -14.12 -5.09 12.58
C GLY A 73 -14.17 -3.82 13.44
N ILE A 74 -13.13 -2.99 13.31
CA ILE A 74 -13.17 -1.59 13.69
C ILE A 74 -13.97 -0.85 12.62
N GLY A 75 -15.26 -0.66 12.90
CA GLY A 75 -16.09 0.37 12.27
C GLY A 75 -16.58 0.07 10.85
N THR A 76 -17.64 -0.72 10.76
CA THR A 76 -18.78 -0.43 9.86
C THR A 76 -19.94 -1.33 10.27
N ASN A 77 -21.04 -0.74 10.73
CA ASN A 77 -22.38 -1.36 10.73
C ASN A 77 -22.89 -1.51 9.27
N ASP A 78 -22.03 -2.00 8.39
CA ASP A 78 -22.34 -2.14 6.98
C ASP A 78 -22.56 -3.63 6.72
N SER A 79 -23.76 -3.96 6.27
CA SER A 79 -24.18 -5.26 5.78
C SER A 79 -23.41 -5.74 4.53
N SER A 80 -22.24 -5.14 4.27
CA SER A 80 -21.28 -5.52 3.25
C SER A 80 -20.77 -6.94 3.53
N ARG A 81 -20.96 -7.82 2.55
CA ARG A 81 -20.44 -9.20 2.60
C ARG A 81 -18.92 -9.23 2.66
N GLU A 82 -18.24 -8.25 2.07
CA GLU A 82 -16.78 -8.12 2.13
C GLU A 82 -16.35 -7.33 3.37
N ARG A 83 -15.41 -7.91 4.13
CA ARG A 83 -14.77 -7.27 5.30
C ARG A 83 -13.29 -7.10 5.05
N ASP A 84 -12.70 -6.05 5.60
CA ASP A 84 -11.25 -5.88 5.60
C ASP A 84 -10.61 -6.98 6.45
N ARG A 85 -9.71 -7.76 5.85
CA ARG A 85 -9.10 -8.95 6.46
C ARG A 85 -7.61 -8.77 6.73
N ALA A 86 -6.94 -7.93 5.95
CA ALA A 86 -5.52 -7.65 6.12
C ALA A 86 -5.17 -6.27 5.55
N TYR A 87 -3.98 -5.78 5.92
CA TYR A 87 -3.39 -4.59 5.34
C TYR A 87 -1.93 -4.80 4.96
N PHE A 88 -1.41 -3.86 4.16
CA PHE A 88 -0.02 -3.75 3.75
C PHE A 88 0.42 -2.30 3.93
N TYR A 89 1.64 -2.09 4.42
CA TYR A 89 2.10 -0.78 4.84
C TYR A 89 3.50 -0.42 4.34
N PHE A 90 3.57 0.73 3.66
CA PHE A 90 4.77 1.27 3.03
C PHE A 90 5.07 2.66 3.65
N PRO A 91 5.80 2.72 4.77
CA PRO A 91 5.95 3.93 5.60
C PRO A 91 6.83 5.01 4.98
N ASP A 92 7.78 4.62 4.14
CA ASP A 92 8.95 5.42 3.78
C ASP A 92 9.25 5.41 2.28
N LEU A 93 8.22 5.24 1.44
CA LEU A 93 8.38 5.32 -0.01
C LEU A 93 8.95 6.68 -0.42
N VAL A 94 9.97 6.66 -1.27
CA VAL A 94 10.65 7.86 -1.78
C VAL A 94 10.68 7.82 -3.30
N ILE A 95 10.36 8.94 -3.97
CA ILE A 95 10.55 9.09 -5.41
C ILE A 95 11.77 9.99 -5.63
N GLY A 96 12.77 9.48 -6.34
CA GLY A 96 14.06 10.17 -6.50
C GLY A 96 14.03 11.30 -7.53
N GLU A 97 13.26 11.13 -8.59
CA GLU A 97 13.32 12.00 -9.78
C GLU A 97 12.06 12.85 -9.96
N PRO A 98 12.19 14.14 -10.33
CA PRO A 98 11.04 14.98 -10.69
C PRO A 98 10.23 14.38 -11.85
N GLY A 99 8.91 14.48 -11.78
CA GLY A 99 8.03 13.91 -12.79
C GLY A 99 6.59 13.77 -12.34
N ARG A 100 5.79 13.02 -13.10
CA ARG A 100 4.40 12.73 -12.75
C ARG A 100 4.19 11.23 -12.78
N TYR A 101 3.74 10.69 -11.66
CA TYR A 101 3.72 9.25 -11.43
C TYR A 101 2.40 8.76 -10.85
N ARG A 102 2.24 7.43 -10.78
CA ARG A 102 1.32 6.72 -9.88
C ARG A 102 2.10 5.60 -9.20
N ILE A 103 1.64 5.17 -8.04
CA ILE A 103 2.14 3.96 -7.39
C ILE A 103 1.10 2.87 -7.58
N ARG A 104 1.53 1.73 -8.14
CA ARG A 104 0.73 0.52 -8.24
C ARG A 104 1.13 -0.44 -7.13
N VAL A 105 0.15 -0.86 -6.34
CA VAL A 105 0.31 -1.95 -5.37
C VAL A 105 -0.20 -3.23 -6.00
N SER A 106 0.67 -4.23 -6.13
CA SER A 106 0.35 -5.55 -6.67
C SER A 106 0.28 -6.57 -5.54
N LEU A 107 -0.83 -7.29 -5.45
CA LEU A 107 -1.00 -8.41 -4.52
C LEU A 107 -0.33 -9.64 -5.12
N MET A 108 0.66 -10.15 -4.41
CA MET A 108 1.41 -11.34 -4.77
C MET A 108 1.02 -12.49 -3.85
N GLN A 109 0.87 -13.68 -4.41
CA GLN A 109 0.69 -14.90 -3.64
C GLN A 109 1.63 -15.98 -4.16
N MET A 110 2.28 -16.67 -3.22
CA MET A 110 3.03 -17.88 -3.51
C MET A 110 2.06 -19.07 -3.51
N GLU A 111 1.95 -19.74 -4.64
CA GLU A 111 1.17 -20.97 -4.76
C GLU A 111 2.15 -22.13 -4.61
N ARG A 112 1.98 -22.90 -3.53
CA ARG A 112 2.82 -24.07 -3.27
C ARG A 112 2.38 -25.21 -4.18
N SER A 113 3.33 -25.80 -4.90
CA SER A 113 3.03 -26.92 -5.77
C SER A 113 2.48 -28.11 -4.97
N PRO A 114 1.34 -28.70 -5.40
CA PRO A 114 0.67 -29.76 -4.64
C PRO A 114 1.47 -31.06 -4.57
N ASP A 115 2.47 -31.22 -5.43
CA ASP A 115 3.39 -32.36 -5.48
C ASP A 115 4.66 -32.17 -4.62
N GLY A 116 4.82 -31.01 -3.97
CA GLY A 116 6.01 -30.69 -3.19
C GLY A 116 7.28 -30.49 -4.02
N SER A 117 7.16 -30.31 -5.34
CA SER A 117 8.28 -29.91 -6.20
C SER A 117 8.76 -28.49 -5.85
N THR A 118 10.02 -28.19 -6.18
CA THR A 118 10.68 -26.91 -5.87
C THR A 118 10.25 -25.74 -6.77
N GLU A 119 9.29 -25.95 -7.68
CA GLU A 119 8.77 -24.88 -8.54
C GLU A 119 7.57 -24.21 -7.86
N ASP A 120 7.84 -23.44 -6.81
CA ASP A 120 6.84 -22.53 -6.25
C ASP A 120 6.57 -21.39 -7.26
N VAL A 121 5.32 -21.21 -7.66
CA VAL A 121 4.93 -20.17 -8.62
C VAL A 121 4.43 -18.93 -7.89
N VAL A 122 4.97 -17.77 -8.23
CA VAL A 122 4.47 -16.48 -7.75
C VAL A 122 3.43 -15.95 -8.72
N ARG A 123 2.24 -15.63 -8.20
CA ARG A 123 1.14 -15.07 -8.99
C ARG A 123 0.79 -13.66 -8.53
N VAL A 124 0.58 -12.77 -9.50
CA VAL A 124 -0.09 -11.49 -9.28
C VAL A 124 -1.60 -11.75 -9.28
N LEU A 125 -2.26 -11.53 -8.15
CA LEU A 125 -3.71 -11.76 -8.02
C LEU A 125 -4.52 -10.53 -8.41
N GLU A 126 -4.13 -9.37 -7.91
CA GLU A 126 -4.85 -8.11 -8.06
C GLU A 126 -3.86 -6.93 -8.03
N THR A 127 -4.27 -5.79 -8.58
CA THR A 127 -3.50 -4.54 -8.52
C THR A 127 -4.39 -3.36 -8.15
N ALA A 128 -3.86 -2.42 -7.37
CA ALA A 128 -4.53 -1.17 -7.03
C ALA A 128 -3.61 0.03 -7.29
N ASP A 129 -4.09 0.99 -8.07
CA ASP A 129 -3.33 2.18 -8.45
C ASP A 129 -3.67 3.39 -7.56
N SER A 130 -2.65 4.17 -7.22
CA SER A 130 -2.81 5.45 -6.54
C SER A 130 -3.36 6.53 -7.47
N ARG A 131 -3.79 7.64 -6.85
CA ARG A 131 -3.93 8.91 -7.57
C ARG A 131 -2.58 9.38 -8.09
N GLY A 132 -2.61 10.30 -9.06
CA GLY A 132 -1.41 10.89 -9.64
C GLY A 132 -0.63 11.70 -8.60
N ILE A 133 0.70 11.53 -8.61
CA ILE A 133 1.66 12.24 -7.77
C ILE A 133 2.48 13.12 -8.70
N LYS A 134 2.58 14.42 -8.41
CA LYS A 134 3.53 15.32 -9.05
C LYS A 134 4.73 15.48 -8.13
N VAL A 135 5.92 15.20 -8.65
CA VAL A 135 7.18 15.34 -7.93
C VAL A 135 7.93 16.51 -8.52
N ASP A 136 8.14 17.56 -7.73
CA ASP A 136 8.83 18.78 -8.13
C ASP A 136 9.64 19.37 -6.97
N HIS A 137 10.73 20.06 -7.31
CA HIS A 137 11.54 20.75 -6.30
C HIS A 137 10.74 21.89 -5.67
N GLY A 138 10.75 21.97 -4.33
CA GLY A 138 10.02 23.01 -3.60
C GLY A 138 8.52 22.74 -3.51
N ALA A 139 8.08 21.51 -3.80
CA ALA A 139 6.72 21.08 -3.55
C ALA A 139 6.38 21.31 -2.08
N ILE A 140 5.28 22.02 -1.82
CA ILE A 140 4.69 22.00 -0.50
C ILE A 140 3.95 20.67 -0.36
N SER A 141 4.67 19.64 0.09
CA SER A 141 4.13 18.29 0.34
C SER A 141 3.21 18.29 1.57
N ARG A 142 2.10 19.04 1.49
CA ARG A 142 1.09 19.18 2.55
C ARG A 142 -0.21 18.54 2.10
N SER A 143 -0.21 17.23 1.97
CA SER A 143 -1.48 16.50 1.96
C SER A 143 -1.84 16.14 3.38
N ARG A 144 -2.99 16.62 3.86
CA ARG A 144 -3.54 16.16 5.12
C ARG A 144 -4.41 14.94 4.85
N PRO A 145 -4.18 13.80 5.53
CA PRO A 145 -5.02 12.65 5.33
C PRO A 145 -6.48 12.98 5.70
N ASN A 146 -7.42 12.49 4.90
CA ASN A 146 -8.85 12.67 5.13
C ASN A 146 -9.34 11.85 6.35
N SER A 147 -10.62 11.96 6.72
CA SER A 147 -11.15 11.28 7.91
C SER A 147 -10.98 9.75 7.88
N ARG A 148 -11.16 9.12 6.72
CA ARG A 148 -10.98 7.66 6.55
C ARG A 148 -9.51 7.27 6.63
N GLU A 149 -8.64 8.04 5.98
CA GLU A 149 -7.19 7.80 6.01
C GLU A 149 -6.64 7.98 7.43
N ARG A 150 -7.10 9.00 8.18
CA ARG A 150 -6.74 9.19 9.60
C ARG A 150 -7.24 8.07 10.50
N ALA A 151 -8.44 7.55 10.26
CA ALA A 151 -8.94 6.39 10.98
C ALA A 151 -8.05 5.18 10.72
N PHE A 152 -7.65 4.94 9.47
CA PHE A 152 -6.76 3.84 9.13
C PHE A 152 -5.34 4.03 9.70
N LEU A 153 -4.78 5.23 9.69
CA LEU A 153 -3.52 5.55 10.36
C LEU A 153 -3.56 5.20 11.85
N ARG A 154 -4.71 5.38 12.51
CA ARG A 154 -4.89 4.97 13.91
C ARG A 154 -4.85 3.45 14.06
N VAL A 155 -5.49 2.70 13.17
CA VAL A 155 -5.41 1.23 13.15
C VAL A 155 -3.96 0.77 13.04
N LEU A 156 -3.18 1.39 12.15
CA LEU A 156 -1.75 1.10 12.02
C LEU A 156 -0.98 1.36 13.34
N GLN A 157 -1.25 2.50 14.00
CA GLN A 157 -0.64 2.83 15.30
C GLN A 157 -1.04 1.86 16.41
N GLU A 158 -2.31 1.48 16.49
CA GLU A 158 -2.84 0.52 17.46
C GLU A 158 -2.24 -0.88 17.25
N ASP A 159 -1.92 -1.24 16.01
CA ASP A 159 -1.22 -2.48 15.64
C ASP A 159 0.31 -2.39 15.81
N GLY A 160 0.82 -1.27 16.34
CA GLY A 160 2.24 -1.08 16.66
C GLY A 160 3.13 -0.69 15.48
N GLN A 161 2.55 -0.30 14.34
CA GLN A 161 3.32 0.22 13.20
C GLN A 161 3.91 1.60 13.51
N ASP A 162 5.13 1.84 13.05
CA ASP A 162 5.72 3.18 13.09
C ASP A 162 5.05 4.06 12.02
N VAL A 163 4.14 4.92 12.48
CA VAL A 163 3.43 5.86 11.63
C VAL A 163 4.16 7.20 11.68
N PRO A 164 4.78 7.65 10.56
CA PRO A 164 5.44 8.94 10.51
C PRO A 164 4.50 10.03 11.00
N SER A 165 4.93 10.79 12.01
CA SER A 165 4.26 12.02 12.37
C SER A 165 4.67 13.10 11.36
N HIS A 166 3.77 14.05 11.07
CA HIS A 166 4.11 15.22 10.27
C HIS A 166 5.19 16.02 11.03
N ARG A 167 6.46 15.70 10.80
CA ARG A 167 7.57 16.55 11.24
C ARG A 167 7.59 17.73 10.29
N SER A 168 7.05 18.85 10.74
CA SER A 168 7.44 20.14 10.19
C SER A 168 8.95 20.29 10.44
N PRO A 169 9.77 20.68 9.43
CA PRO A 169 11.04 21.32 9.73
C PRO A 169 10.82 22.62 10.51
#